data_AF-A0A947CUI2-F1
#
_entry.id   AF-A0A947CUI2-F1
#
_cell.length_a   1.000
_cell.length_b   1.000
_cell.length_c   1.000
_cell.angle_alpha   90.00
_cell.angle_beta   90.00
_cell.angle_gamma   90.00
#
_symmetry.space_group_name_H-M   'P 1'
#
loop_
_entity.id
_entity.type
_entity.pdbx_description
1 polymer ?
#
loop_
_entity_poly.entity_id
_entity_poly.type
_entity_poly.pdbx_seq_one_letter_code
_entity_poly.pdbx_strand_id
1 'polypeptide(L)'
;MNDELRHLFILGREHYHAGDYDLAETYLSQVVDEHPHFADVFNMLGVIHHGQGRFSEAEEAFEKALALNPNYTEAALNLSVTY
;
A
#
# COMPACT_ATOMS: atom_id res chain seq x y z
N MET A 1 16.76 -0.75 -9.24
CA MET A 1 16.21 -0.27 -7.96
C MET A 1 17.24 0.65 -7.36
N ASN A 2 16.96 1.95 -7.35
CA ASN A 2 17.84 2.94 -6.75
C ASN A 2 17.91 2.70 -5.24
N ASP A 3 19.06 2.96 -4.61
CA ASP A 3 19.24 2.71 -3.17
C ASP A 3 18.28 3.55 -2.31
N GLU A 4 17.87 4.71 -2.81
CA GLU A 4 16.87 5.60 -2.21
C GLU A 4 15.47 4.97 -2.17
N LEU A 5 14.97 4.43 -3.29
CA LEU A 5 13.69 3.73 -3.34
C LEU A 5 13.64 2.55 -2.37
N ARG A 6 14.72 1.77 -2.30
CA ARG A 6 14.82 0.65 -1.36
C ARG A 6 14.72 1.16 0.08
N HIS A 7 15.36 2.29 0.37
CA HIS A 7 15.32 2.90 1.69
C HIS A 7 13.90 3.38 2.05
N LEU A 8 13.22 4.10 1.15
CA LEU A 8 11.83 4.53 1.33
C LEU A 8 10.89 3.35 1.58
N PHE A 9 11.03 2.28 0.79
CA PHE A 9 10.23 1.07 0.98
C PHE A 9 10.44 0.42 2.35
N ILE A 10 11.69 0.34 2.81
CA ILE A 10 11.99 -0.19 4.14
C ILE A 10 11.37 0.70 5.23
N LEU A 11 11.57 2.01 5.18
CA LEU A 11 11.00 2.94 6.16
C LEU A 11 9.47 2.88 6.20
N GLY A 12 8.82 2.91 5.03
CA GLY A 12 7.37 2.81 4.94
C GLY A 12 6.84 1.51 5.55
N ARG A 13 7.53 0.39 5.33
CA ARG A 13 7.16 -0.90 5.91
C ARG A 13 7.40 -1.00 7.40
N GLU A 14 8.51 -0.47 7.90
CA GLU A 14 8.77 -0.42 9.34
C GLU A 14 7.70 0.40 10.08
N HIS A 15 7.36 1.59 9.56
CA HIS A 15 6.29 2.41 10.14
C HIS A 15 4.91 1.75 10.04
N TYR A 16 4.63 1.05 8.94
CA TYR A 16 3.40 0.26 8.80
C TYR A 16 3.28 -0.79 9.90
N HIS A 17 4.35 -1.54 10.17
CA HIS A 17 4.36 -2.54 11.24
C HIS A 17 4.34 -1.93 12.64
N ALA A 18 4.86 -0.72 12.81
CA ALA A 18 4.77 0.06 14.05
C ALA A 18 3.37 0.64 14.30
N GLY A 19 2.50 0.68 13.28
CA GLY A 19 1.19 1.32 13.34
C GLY A 19 1.23 2.84 13.12
N ASP A 20 2.38 3.39 12.75
CA ASP A 20 2.58 4.80 12.42
C ASP A 20 2.07 5.09 11.00
N TYR A 21 0.76 4.94 10.79
CA TYR A 21 0.18 4.91 9.45
C TYR A 21 0.37 6.20 8.65
N ASP A 22 0.43 7.37 9.29
CA ASP A 22 0.68 8.64 8.60
C ASP A 22 2.09 8.70 7.97
N LEU A 23 3.10 8.20 8.70
CA LEU A 23 4.47 8.12 8.19
C LEU A 23 4.60 6.99 7.16
N ALA A 24 3.97 5.86 7.42
CA ALA A 24 3.95 4.73 6.49
C ALA A 24 3.37 5.16 5.14
N GLU A 25 2.21 5.82 5.12
CA GLU A 25 1.60 6.36 3.91
C GLU A 25 2.53 7.31 3.18
N THR A 26 3.17 8.24 3.90
CA THR A 26 4.09 9.22 3.30
C THR A 26 5.22 8.55 2.54
N TYR A 27 5.88 7.56 3.14
CA TYR A 27 7.00 6.85 2.49
C TYR A 27 6.52 5.91 1.38
N LEU A 28 5.44 5.17 1.61
CA LEU A 28 4.89 4.23 0.63
C LEU A 28 4.33 4.95 -0.62
N SER A 29 3.78 6.15 -0.45
CA SER A 29 3.31 7.00 -1.56
C SER A 29 4.48 7.42 -2.47
N GLN A 30 5.60 7.84 -1.88
CA GLN A 30 6.82 8.15 -2.65
C GLN A 30 7.33 6.92 -3.43
N VAL A 31 7.22 5.73 -2.84
CA VAL A 31 7.61 4.48 -3.52
C VAL A 31 6.76 4.22 -4.77
N VAL A 32 5.43 4.41 -4.70
CA VAL A 32 4.55 4.20 -5.85
C VAL A 32 4.63 5.33 -6.87
N ASP A 33 4.95 6.55 -6.46
CA ASP A 33 5.18 7.69 -7.35
C ASP A 33 6.42 7.47 -8.23
N GLU A 34 7.51 6.95 -7.66
CA GLU A 34 8.71 6.60 -8.42
C GLU A 34 8.54 5.30 -9.21
N HIS A 35 7.85 4.31 -8.63
CA HIS A 35 7.72 2.97 -9.20
C HIS A 35 6.33 2.38 -8.94
N PRO A 36 5.35 2.58 -9.86
CA PRO A 36 3.96 2.19 -9.65
C PRO A 36 3.68 0.69 -9.89
N HIS A 37 4.68 -0.19 -9.72
CA HIS A 37 4.58 -1.62 -10.05
C HIS A 37 4.76 -2.54 -8.83
N PHE A 38 4.55 -2.02 -7.61
CA PHE A 38 4.65 -2.79 -6.38
C PHE A 38 3.27 -3.11 -5.80
N ALA A 39 2.76 -4.31 -6.09
CA ALA A 39 1.47 -4.77 -5.58
C ALA A 39 1.39 -4.73 -4.03
N ASP A 40 2.46 -5.14 -3.36
CA ASP A 40 2.55 -5.14 -1.89
C ASP A 40 2.38 -3.73 -1.30
N VAL A 41 2.97 -2.71 -1.95
CA VAL A 41 2.89 -1.33 -1.49
C VAL A 41 1.47 -0.79 -1.63
N PHE A 42 0.80 -1.09 -2.75
CA PHE A 42 -0.60 -0.73 -2.93
C PHE A 42 -1.52 -1.44 -1.92
N ASN A 43 -1.26 -2.71 -1.58
CA ASN A 43 -2.01 -3.39 -0.52
C ASN A 43 -1.81 -2.71 0.85
N MET A 44 -0.57 -2.33 1.19
CA MET A 44 -0.29 -1.63 2.46
C MET A 44 -0.95 -0.26 2.52
N LEU A 45 -0.91 0.52 1.44
CA LEU A 45 -1.64 1.80 1.33
C LEU A 45 -3.14 1.59 1.48
N GLY A 46 -3.70 0.56 0.85
CA GLY A 46 -5.11 0.21 0.99
C GLY A 46 -5.50 -0.09 2.44
N VAL A 47 -4.69 -0.87 3.17
CA VAL A 47 -4.94 -1.16 4.59
C VAL A 47 -4.86 0.12 5.44
N ILE A 48 -3.88 1.00 5.17
CA ILE A 48 -3.75 2.29 5.85
C ILE A 48 -5.02 3.14 5.63
N HIS A 49 -5.41 3.34 4.38
CA HIS A 49 -6.59 4.13 4.01
C HIS A 49 -7.86 3.56 4.64
N HIS A 50 -8.04 2.23 4.61
CA HIS A 50 -9.18 1.55 5.24
C HIS A 50 -9.20 1.80 6.76
N GLY A 51 -8.04 1.68 7.43
CA GLY A 51 -7.92 1.94 8.87
C GLY A 51 -8.25 3.38 9.28
N GLN A 52 -8.07 4.33 8.37
CA GLN A 52 -8.42 5.75 8.56
C GLN A 52 -9.84 6.11 8.08
N GLY A 53 -10.62 5.14 7.61
CA GLY A 53 -11.97 5.36 7.08
C GLY A 53 -12.02 5.98 5.68
N ARG A 54 -10.90 6.02 4.98
CA ARG A 54 -10.79 6.49 3.58
C ARG A 54 -11.07 5.35 2.62
N PHE A 55 -12.31 4.85 2.64
CA PHE A 55 -12.68 3.62 1.94
C PHE A 55 -12.50 3.69 0.42
N SER A 56 -12.84 4.83 -0.22
CA SER A 56 -12.63 4.99 -1.66
C SER A 56 -11.16 4.91 -2.07
N GLU A 57 -10.27 5.54 -1.31
CA GLU A 57 -8.81 5.44 -1.54
C GLU A 57 -8.29 4.01 -1.28
N ALA A 58 -8.88 3.32 -0.30
CA ALA A 58 -8.54 1.93 -0.02
C ALA A 58 -8.93 0.98 -1.17
N GLU A 59 -10.15 1.13 -1.70
CA GLU A 59 -10.65 0.38 -2.85
C GLU A 59 -9.71 0.54 -4.05
N GLU A 60 -9.41 1.79 -4.43
CA GLU A 60 -8.50 2.08 -5.54
C GLU A 60 -7.11 1.45 -5.35
N ALA A 61 -6.59 1.47 -4.11
CA ALA A 61 -5.30 0.88 -3.81
C ALA A 61 -5.33 -0.65 -3.92
N PHE A 62 -6.35 -1.33 -3.38
CA PHE A 62 -6.48 -2.78 -3.51
C PHE A 62 -6.71 -3.21 -4.96
N GLU A 63 -7.50 -2.46 -5.73
CA GLU A 63 -7.69 -2.72 -7.16
C GLU A 63 -6.37 -2.60 -7.94
N LYS A 64 -5.55 -1.59 -7.66
CA LYS A 64 -4.20 -1.47 -8.25
C LYS A 64 -3.30 -2.65 -7.86
N ALA A 65 -3.35 -3.10 -6.60
CA ALA A 65 -2.59 -4.27 -6.16
C ALA A 65 -2.99 -5.53 -6.95
N LEU A 66 -4.29 -5.73 -7.19
CA LEU A 66 -4.83 -6.85 -7.97
C LEU A 66 -4.56 -6.72 -9.48
N ALA A 67 -4.53 -5.49 -10.01
CA ALA A 67 -4.15 -5.26 -11.40
C ALA A 67 -2.68 -5.66 -11.66
N LEU A 68 -1.80 -5.42 -10.70
CA LEU A 68 -0.39 -5.82 -10.77
C LEU A 68 -0.17 -7.30 -10.45
N ASN A 69 -0.92 -7.84 -9.49
CA ASN A 69 -0.90 -9.25 -9.12
C ASN A 69 -2.33 -9.78 -8.94
N PRO A 70 -2.94 -10.34 -10.01
CA PRO A 70 -4.30 -10.87 -9.95
C PRO A 70 -4.52 -12.01 -8.96
N ASN A 71 -3.44 -12.67 -8.51
CA ASN A 71 -3.48 -13.76 -7.54
C ASN A 71 -3.16 -13.28 -6.12
N TYR A 72 -3.15 -11.97 -5.86
CA TYR A 72 -2.87 -11.45 -4.52
C TYR A 72 -4.08 -11.62 -3.60
N THR A 73 -4.17 -12.80 -2.98
CA THR A 73 -5.30 -13.21 -2.14
C THR A 73 -5.59 -12.23 -1.00
N GLU A 74 -4.57 -11.65 -0.37
CA GLU A 74 -4.74 -10.68 0.72
C GLU A 74 -5.40 -9.39 0.23
N ALA A 75 -4.95 -8.82 -0.89
CA ALA A 75 -5.57 -7.63 -1.48
C ALA A 75 -7.02 -7.89 -1.90
N ALA A 76 -7.33 -9.07 -2.44
CA ALA A 76 -8.70 -9.46 -2.78
C ALA A 76 -9.60 -9.57 -1.55
N LEU A 77 -9.08 -10.13 -0.45
CA LEU A 77 -9.78 -10.19 0.83
C LEU A 77 -10.04 -8.79 1.39
N ASN A 78 -9.03 -7.93 1.40
CA ASN A 78 -9.16 -6.57 1.91
C ASN A 78 -10.14 -5.73 1.10
N LEU A 79 -10.13 -5.85 -0.25
CA LEU A 79 -11.12 -5.22 -1.11
C LEU A 79 -12.53 -5.71 -0.79
N SER A 80 -12.72 -7.02 -0.60
CA SER A 80 -14.02 -7.59 -0.22
C SER A 80 -14.51 -7.13 1.16
N VAL A 81 -13.62 -6.77 2.07
CA VAL A 81 -13.97 -6.23 3.40
C VAL A 81 -14.30 -4.74 3.33
N THR A 82 -13.75 -4.03 2.34
CA THR A 82 -13.96 -2.59 2.17
C THR A 82 -15.34 -2.29 1.58
N TYR A 83 -15.88 -3.17 0.73
CA TYR A 83 -17.26 -3.15 0.24
C TYR A 83 -18.30 -3.44 1.33
#